data_AF-Q89LZ1-F1
#
_entry.id   AF-Q89LZ1-F1
#
_cell.length_a   1.000
_cell.length_b   1.000
_cell.length_c   1.000
_cell.angle_alpha   90.00
_cell.angle_beta   90.00
_cell.angle_gamma   90.00
#
_symmetry.space_group_name_H-M   'P 1'
#
loop_
_entity.id
_entity.type
_entity.pdbx_description
1 polymer ?
#
loop_
_entity_poly.entity_id
_entity_poly.type
_entity_poly.pdbx_seq_one_letter_code
_entity_poly.pdbx_strand_id
1 'polypeptide(L)'
;MRLCKTLLLTSLALSFAGAAQARINCHHDPVCQAQRDGTTVAEAKRKDGAATACLRAVGYTQEDWHAYRVPAGPAGKVRSCFARHGLPTD
;
A
#
# COMPACT_ATOMS: atom_id res chain seq x y z
N MET A 1 41.28 33.40 32.21
CA MET A 1 42.03 32.13 32.09
C MET A 1 41.30 31.05 32.87
N ARG A 2 40.71 30.06 32.19
CA ARG A 2 40.75 28.62 32.55
C ARG A 2 40.02 27.84 31.47
N LEU A 3 40.79 27.01 30.79
CA LEU A 3 40.36 26.05 29.78
C LEU A 3 39.45 25.00 30.41
N CYS A 4 38.40 24.60 29.70
CA CYS A 4 37.94 23.22 29.72
C CYS A 4 37.54 22.82 28.31
N LYS A 5 38.57 22.46 27.54
CA LYS A 5 38.49 21.60 26.36
C LYS A 5 38.24 20.20 26.92
N THR A 6 37.24 19.45 26.43
CA THR A 6 37.29 18.01 26.07
C THR A 6 35.86 17.46 25.84
N LEU A 7 35.63 17.05 24.59
CA LEU A 7 34.74 16.01 24.04
C LEU A 7 33.35 15.74 24.68
N LEU A 8 32.32 15.85 23.83
CA LEU A 8 31.48 14.68 23.52
C LEU A 8 30.75 14.89 22.18
N LEU A 9 31.10 14.06 21.19
CA LEU A 9 30.27 13.78 20.04
C LEU A 9 28.95 13.19 20.55
N THR A 10 27.82 13.83 20.25
CA THR A 10 26.53 13.15 20.21
C THR A 10 25.90 13.40 18.84
N SER A 11 26.22 12.48 17.94
CA SER A 11 25.49 12.21 16.72
C SER A 11 24.03 11.91 17.08
N LEU A 12 23.12 12.84 16.81
CA LEU A 12 21.73 12.49 16.57
C LEU A 12 21.38 12.95 15.16
N ALA A 13 21.68 12.08 14.20
CA ALA A 13 21.01 12.05 12.92
C ALA A 13 19.53 11.77 13.19
N LEU A 14 18.74 12.83 13.38
CA LEU A 14 17.30 12.79 13.24
C LEU A 14 16.98 12.70 11.75
N SER A 15 17.29 11.56 11.14
CA SER A 15 16.58 11.10 9.95
C SER A 15 15.19 10.71 10.41
N PHE A 16 14.35 11.71 10.70
CA PHE A 16 12.93 11.46 10.78
C PHE A 16 12.53 10.93 9.42
N ALA A 17 12.22 9.64 9.42
CA ALA A 17 11.51 8.94 8.38
C ALA A 17 10.14 9.60 8.20
N GLY A 18 10.14 10.79 7.59
CA GLY A 18 8.98 11.45 7.04
C GLY A 18 8.68 10.87 5.67
N ALA A 19 8.68 9.54 5.54
CA ALA A 19 7.91 8.92 4.49
C ALA A 19 6.45 8.99 4.95
N ALA A 20 5.87 10.19 4.85
CA ALA A 20 4.51 10.25 4.35
C ALA A 20 4.58 9.39 3.09
N GLN A 21 4.08 8.15 3.17
CA GLN A 21 4.08 7.28 2.01
C GLN A 21 3.16 7.96 1.00
N ALA A 22 3.74 8.81 0.15
CA ALA A 22 3.19 9.08 -1.15
C ALA A 22 2.87 7.68 -1.68
N ARG A 23 1.58 7.34 -1.71
CA ARG A 23 1.09 5.97 -1.96
C ARG A 23 1.88 5.47 -3.16
N ILE A 24 2.87 4.59 -2.94
CA ILE A 24 3.76 4.18 -4.02
C ILE A 24 2.85 3.50 -5.03
N ASN A 25 2.66 4.15 -6.18
CA ASN A 25 1.83 3.61 -7.24
C ASN A 25 2.67 2.55 -7.95
N CYS A 26 2.45 1.31 -7.54
CA CYS A 26 3.18 0.17 -8.09
C CYS A 26 2.63 -0.29 -9.45
N HIS A 27 1.56 0.30 -10.00
CA HIS A 27 0.99 -0.09 -11.31
C HIS A 27 0.86 -1.62 -11.51
N HIS A 28 0.37 -2.34 -10.48
CA HIS A 28 0.26 -3.81 -10.48
C HIS A 28 1.58 -4.60 -10.55
N ASP A 29 2.75 -3.95 -10.38
CA ASP A 29 4.04 -4.63 -10.24
C ASP A 29 4.10 -5.39 -8.90
N PRO A 30 4.24 -6.72 -8.93
CA PRO A 30 4.14 -7.53 -7.73
C PRO A 30 5.37 -7.44 -6.83
N VAL A 31 6.52 -7.01 -7.34
CA VAL A 31 7.74 -6.81 -6.53
C VAL A 31 7.64 -5.51 -5.76
N CYS A 32 7.24 -4.42 -6.42
CA CYS A 32 6.94 -3.14 -5.81
C CYS A 32 5.85 -3.27 -4.76
N GLN A 33 4.74 -3.95 -5.07
CA GLN A 33 3.66 -4.17 -4.11
C GLN A 33 4.13 -4.98 -2.90
N ALA A 34 4.87 -6.06 -3.13
CA ALA A 34 5.43 -6.87 -2.05
C ALA A 34 6.32 -6.04 -1.11
N GLN A 35 7.21 -5.22 -1.68
CA GLN A 35 8.08 -4.33 -0.90
C GLN A 35 7.29 -3.25 -0.15
N ARG A 36 6.32 -2.61 -0.80
CA ARG A 36 5.47 -1.57 -0.21
C ARG A 36 4.64 -2.10 0.95
N ASP A 37 4.07 -3.29 0.78
CA ASP A 37 3.13 -3.89 1.72
C ASP A 37 3.82 -4.82 2.74
N GLY A 38 5.16 -4.95 2.69
CA GLY A 38 5.93 -5.79 3.60
C GLY A 38 5.60 -7.29 3.49
N THR A 39 5.30 -7.77 2.28
CA THR A 39 4.85 -9.14 2.01
C THR A 39 5.71 -9.83 0.94
N THR A 40 5.35 -11.06 0.55
CA THR A 40 6.01 -11.80 -0.53
C THR A 40 5.41 -11.46 -1.88
N VAL A 41 6.21 -11.61 -2.96
CA VAL A 41 5.74 -11.46 -4.35
C VAL A 41 4.58 -12.41 -4.66
N ALA A 42 4.59 -13.61 -4.09
CA ALA A 42 3.51 -14.59 -4.25
C ALA A 42 2.20 -14.10 -3.63
N GLU A 43 2.27 -13.52 -2.43
CA GLU A 43 1.09 -12.93 -1.77
C GLU A 43 0.59 -11.70 -2.52
N ALA A 44 1.49 -10.83 -2.99
CA ALA A 44 1.11 -9.67 -3.80
C ALA A 44 0.35 -10.10 -5.07
N LYS A 45 0.88 -11.07 -5.83
CA LYS A 45 0.19 -11.64 -7.01
C LYS A 45 -1.16 -12.24 -6.66
N ARG A 46 -1.26 -12.98 -5.55
CA ARG A 46 -2.52 -13.56 -5.08
C ARG A 46 -3.57 -12.49 -4.78
N LYS A 47 -3.16 -11.42 -4.09
CA LYS A 47 -4.05 -10.31 -3.74
C LYS A 47 -4.52 -9.55 -4.98
N ASP A 48 -3.61 -9.23 -5.90
CA ASP A 48 -3.94 -8.56 -7.16
C ASP A 48 -4.89 -9.39 -8.04
N GLY A 49 -4.65 -10.70 -8.14
CA GLY A 49 -5.54 -11.62 -8.86
C GLY A 49 -6.93 -11.70 -8.23
N ALA A 50 -7.02 -11.76 -6.89
CA ALA A 50 -8.29 -11.75 -6.18
C ALA A 50 -9.04 -10.42 -6.36
N ALA A 51 -8.34 -9.29 -6.32
CA ALA A 51 -8.92 -7.98 -6.56
C ALA A 51 -9.54 -7.89 -7.97
N THR A 52 -8.76 -8.29 -8.98
CA THR A 52 -9.20 -8.36 -10.38
C THR A 52 -10.44 -9.25 -10.55
N ALA A 53 -10.45 -10.44 -9.94
CA ALA A 53 -11.57 -11.36 -10.02
C ALA A 53 -12.86 -10.78 -9.41
N CYS A 54 -12.76 -10.16 -8.23
CA CYS A 54 -13.89 -9.53 -7.55
C CYS A 54 -14.50 -8.38 -8.37
N LEU A 55 -13.67 -7.54 -8.99
CA LEU A 55 -14.10 -6.43 -9.83
C LEU A 55 -14.72 -6.90 -11.14
N ARG A 56 -14.08 -7.87 -11.80
CA ARG A 56 -14.59 -8.46 -13.05
C ARG A 56 -15.95 -9.12 -12.85
N ALA A 57 -16.21 -9.72 -11.68
CA ALA A 57 -17.50 -10.32 -11.34
C ALA A 57 -18.67 -9.32 -11.34
N VAL A 58 -18.39 -8.02 -11.24
CA VAL A 58 -19.39 -6.95 -11.32
C VAL A 58 -19.22 -6.03 -12.55
N GLY A 59 -18.35 -6.42 -13.49
CA GLY A 59 -18.16 -5.70 -14.75
C GLY A 59 -17.22 -4.49 -14.71
N TYR A 60 -16.35 -4.38 -13.71
CA TYR A 60 -15.41 -3.26 -13.55
C TYR A 60 -13.95 -3.73 -13.53
N THR A 61 -13.01 -2.80 -13.73
CA THR A 61 -11.57 -3.05 -13.62
C THR A 61 -10.96 -2.48 -12.34
N GLN A 62 -9.68 -2.77 -12.07
CA GLN A 62 -8.95 -2.15 -10.97
C GLN A 62 -8.80 -0.63 -11.19
N GLU A 63 -8.62 -0.19 -12.43
CA GLU A 63 -8.57 1.24 -12.78
C GLU A 63 -9.90 1.94 -12.46
N ASP A 64 -11.05 1.30 -12.76
CA ASP A 64 -12.35 1.86 -12.40
C ASP A 64 -12.52 1.99 -10.88
N TRP A 65 -12.04 1.00 -10.13
CA TRP A 65 -12.05 1.02 -8.67
C TRP A 65 -11.20 2.17 -8.11
N HIS A 66 -9.95 2.29 -8.58
CA HIS A 66 -9.02 3.35 -8.17
C HIS A 66 -9.48 4.75 -8.59
N ALA A 67 -10.21 4.86 -9.71
CA ALA A 67 -10.78 6.10 -10.21
C ALA A 67 -12.16 6.43 -9.59
N TYR A 68 -12.63 5.65 -8.60
CA TYR A 68 -13.94 5.80 -7.96
C TYR A 68 -15.12 5.79 -8.95
N ARG A 69 -15.00 5.05 -10.06
CA ARG A 69 -16.02 4.94 -11.11
C ARG A 69 -17.05 3.83 -10.84
N VAL A 70 -16.79 2.95 -9.88
CA VAL A 70 -17.70 1.87 -9.51
C VAL A 70 -18.86 2.44 -8.67
N PRO A 71 -20.12 2.36 -9.14
CA PRO A 71 -21.27 2.88 -8.41
C PRO A 71 -21.49 2.15 -7.08
N ALA A 72 -22.20 2.79 -6.15
CA ALA A 72 -22.38 2.28 -4.78
C ALA A 72 -22.92 0.83 -4.71
N GLY A 73 -23.89 0.46 -5.56
CA GLY A 73 -24.47 -0.88 -5.60
C GLY A 73 -23.43 -1.97 -5.92
N PRO A 74 -22.77 -1.93 -7.08
CA PRO A 74 -21.63 -2.80 -7.39
C PRO A 74 -20.48 -2.70 -6.38
N ALA A 75 -20.16 -1.51 -5.89
CA ALA A 75 -19.06 -1.31 -4.95
C ALA A 75 -19.27 -2.09 -3.64
N GLY A 76 -20.51 -2.18 -3.13
CA GLY A 76 -20.83 -3.00 -1.97
C GLY A 76 -20.52 -4.49 -2.18
N LYS A 77 -20.78 -5.02 -3.39
CA LYS A 77 -20.43 -6.40 -3.76
C LYS A 77 -18.91 -6.60 -3.86
N VAL A 78 -18.19 -5.62 -4.40
CA VAL A 78 -16.72 -5.64 -4.48
C VAL A 78 -16.11 -5.66 -3.08
N ARG A 79 -16.52 -4.75 -2.19
CA ARG A 79 -16.05 -4.69 -0.79
C ARG A 79 -16.32 -6.00 -0.05
N SER A 80 -17.50 -6.59 -0.25
CA SER A 80 -17.84 -7.90 0.33
C SER A 80 -16.95 -9.02 -0.20
N CYS A 81 -16.58 -8.97 -1.49
CA CYS A 81 -15.65 -9.92 -2.09
C CYS A 81 -14.22 -9.72 -1.56
N PHE A 82 -13.75 -8.47 -1.50
CA PHE A 82 -12.45 -8.09 -0.94
C PHE A 82 -12.27 -8.58 0.50
N ALA A 83 -13.28 -8.40 1.36
CA ALA A 83 -13.26 -8.90 2.74
C ALA A 83 -13.00 -10.42 2.82
N ARG A 84 -13.64 -11.22 1.96
CA ARG A 84 -13.43 -12.68 1.91
C ARG A 84 -12.02 -13.09 1.48
N HIS A 85 -11.34 -12.23 0.74
CA HIS A 85 -9.97 -12.45 0.27
C HIS A 85 -8.91 -11.76 1.13
N GLY A 86 -9.29 -11.12 2.25
CA GLY A 86 -8.37 -10.38 3.12
C GLY A 86 -7.78 -9.14 2.43
N LEU A 87 -8.54 -8.53 1.51
CA LEU A 87 -8.17 -7.31 0.80
C LEU A 87 -8.76 -6.08 1.51
N PRO A 88 -8.14 -4.89 1.36
CA PRO A 88 -8.69 -3.63 1.88
C PRO A 88 -10.09 -3.34 1.31
N THR A 89 -11.00 -2.81 2.12
CA THR A 89 -12.42 -2.59 1.75
C THR A 89 -12.87 -1.13 1.86
N ASP A 90 -11.95 -0.24 2.23
CA ASP A 90 -12.17 1.18 2.48
C ASP A 90 -12.28 2.00 1.19
#